data_AF-A0A2L0A8F7-F1
#
_entry.id   AF-A0A2L0A8F7-F1
#
_cell.length_a   1.000
_cell.length_b   1.000
_cell.length_c   1.000
_cell.angle_alpha   90.00
_cell.angle_beta   90.00
_cell.angle_gamma   90.00
#
_symmetry.space_group_name_H-M   'P 1'
#
loop_
_entity.id
_entity.type
_entity.pdbx_description
1 polymer ?
#
loop_
_entity_poly.entity_id
_entity_poly.type
_entity_poly.pdbx_seq_one_letter_code
_entity_poly.pdbx_strand_id
1 'polypeptide(L)'
;MGSALSAAFIASIGIASPAYALDAKQCLPMSEMNAALKAEGQRTLVIGDREAIQNPTGKIKDASVLRFVNTVTSNADGSLGYQLEGDLPRAQASHQVCVAAKLTNVRLFDARRPGVPQEALLGGKFDEAIREIEKLGTRPMVVADTVHTGADGQSRQGLPIVLLANVEHKGGHLFTRLANGQPQFLMQMGDTEYTPAGLARLNPQVAMVSPK
;
A
#
# COMPACT_ATOMS: atom_id res chain seq x y z
N MET A 1 -19.33 19.26 63.24
CA MET A 1 -20.16 18.95 62.06
C MET A 1 -19.42 19.51 60.84
N GLY A 2 -18.89 18.65 59.98
CA GLY A 2 -18.09 19.07 58.82
C GLY A 2 -17.85 17.88 57.90
N SER A 3 -18.80 17.65 56.99
CA SER A 3 -18.74 16.59 55.99
C SER A 3 -17.88 17.05 54.82
N ALA A 4 -16.79 16.33 54.55
CA ALA A 4 -16.03 16.47 53.30
C ALA A 4 -16.53 15.43 52.30
N LEU A 5 -17.13 15.89 51.20
CA LEU A 5 -17.52 15.08 50.05
C LEU A 5 -16.28 14.69 49.25
N SER A 6 -15.96 13.40 49.19
CA SER A 6 -15.02 12.82 48.23
C SER A 6 -15.72 12.56 46.91
N ALA A 7 -15.35 13.27 45.85
CA ALA A 7 -15.80 13.00 44.49
C ALA A 7 -14.89 11.93 43.85
N ALA A 8 -15.43 10.74 43.60
CA ALA A 8 -14.76 9.69 42.86
C ALA A 8 -14.88 9.93 41.35
N PHE A 9 -13.77 10.20 40.68
CA PHE A 9 -13.67 10.18 39.21
C PHE A 9 -13.74 8.72 38.74
N ILE A 10 -14.87 8.32 38.16
CA ILE A 10 -14.99 7.04 37.45
C ILE A 10 -14.34 7.22 36.08
N ALA A 11 -13.07 6.81 35.95
CA ALA A 11 -12.42 6.68 34.67
C ALA A 11 -13.09 5.53 33.89
N SER A 12 -13.87 5.87 32.88
CA SER A 12 -14.47 4.91 31.96
C SER A 12 -13.34 4.27 31.13
N ILE A 13 -12.86 3.11 31.57
CA ILE A 13 -12.01 2.24 30.74
C ILE A 13 -12.91 1.69 29.65
N GLY A 14 -13.03 2.42 28.55
CA GLY A 14 -13.62 1.91 27.33
C GLY A 14 -12.78 0.71 26.90
N ILE A 15 -13.35 -0.48 26.99
CA ILE A 15 -12.80 -1.68 26.38
C ILE A 15 -12.87 -1.41 24.88
N ALA A 16 -11.78 -0.88 24.31
CA ALA A 16 -11.62 -0.80 22.88
C ALA A 16 -11.63 -2.25 22.38
N SER A 17 -12.77 -2.69 21.84
CA SER A 17 -12.84 -3.94 21.10
C SER A 17 -11.69 -3.93 20.10
N PRO A 18 -10.84 -4.97 20.06
CA PRO A 18 -9.74 -5.00 19.12
C PRO A 18 -10.33 -4.81 17.72
N ALA A 19 -9.94 -3.72 17.06
CA ALA A 19 -10.27 -3.53 15.66
C ALA A 19 -9.73 -4.77 14.94
N TYR A 20 -10.63 -5.58 14.37
CA TYR A 20 -10.26 -6.80 13.68
C TYR A 20 -9.35 -6.41 12.52
N ALA A 21 -8.06 -6.64 12.68
CA ALA A 21 -7.08 -6.30 11.67
C ALA A 21 -7.38 -7.11 10.41
N LEU A 22 -7.47 -6.44 9.26
CA LEU A 22 -7.68 -7.14 7.99
C LEU A 22 -6.57 -8.15 7.73
N ASP A 23 -6.96 -9.33 7.24
CA ASP A 23 -6.05 -10.43 6.91
C ASP A 23 -5.75 -10.48 5.40
N ALA A 24 -4.58 -11.02 5.06
CA ALA A 24 -4.23 -11.25 3.66
C ALA A 24 -5.24 -12.21 3.00
N LYS A 25 -5.58 -11.92 1.75
CA LYS A 25 -6.61 -12.61 0.93
C LYS A 25 -8.06 -12.41 1.41
N GLN A 26 -8.29 -11.63 2.45
CA GLN A 26 -9.64 -11.26 2.84
C GLN A 26 -10.25 -10.35 1.78
N CYS A 27 -11.43 -10.71 1.29
CA CYS A 27 -12.21 -9.90 0.36
C CYS A 27 -13.52 -9.47 1.02
N LEU A 28 -13.83 -8.18 0.95
CA LEU A 28 -15.04 -7.61 1.52
C LEU A 28 -15.75 -6.74 0.49
N PRO A 29 -17.07 -6.54 0.62
CA PRO A 29 -17.77 -5.46 -0.06
C PRO A 29 -17.05 -4.12 0.19
N MET A 30 -17.03 -3.24 -0.81
CA MET A 30 -16.28 -1.97 -0.72
C MET A 30 -16.65 -1.13 0.52
N SER A 31 -17.92 -1.10 0.91
CA SER A 31 -18.39 -0.39 2.12
C SER A 31 -17.78 -0.95 3.41
N GLU A 32 -17.74 -2.27 3.55
CA GLU A 32 -17.17 -2.96 4.72
C GLU A 32 -15.65 -2.82 4.76
N MET A 33 -14.98 -2.95 3.59
CA MET A 33 -13.54 -2.71 3.49
C MET A 33 -13.19 -1.28 3.92
N ASN A 34 -13.92 -0.28 3.43
CA ASN A 34 -13.70 1.12 3.81
C ASN A 34 -13.91 1.35 5.31
N ALA A 35 -14.91 0.70 5.92
CA ALA A 35 -15.15 0.78 7.35
C ALA A 35 -14.00 0.16 8.15
N ALA A 36 -13.49 -1.01 7.74
CA ALA A 36 -12.35 -1.67 8.37
C ALA A 36 -11.07 -0.82 8.26
N LEU A 37 -10.75 -0.34 7.05
CA LEU A 37 -9.61 0.55 6.81
C LEU A 37 -9.69 1.82 7.68
N LYS A 38 -10.87 2.43 7.78
CA LYS A 38 -11.09 3.60 8.64
C LYS A 38 -10.88 3.28 10.12
N ALA A 39 -11.37 2.14 10.60
CA ALA A 39 -11.18 1.69 11.98
C ALA A 39 -9.69 1.49 12.32
N GLU A 40 -8.89 1.10 11.34
CA GLU A 40 -7.45 0.92 11.46
C GLU A 40 -6.63 2.20 11.14
N GLY A 41 -7.29 3.34 10.91
CA GLY A 41 -6.63 4.61 10.61
C GLY A 41 -5.89 4.62 9.27
N GLN A 42 -6.24 3.72 8.36
CA GLN A 42 -5.58 3.58 7.06
C GLN A 42 -5.93 4.73 6.13
N ARG A 43 -4.92 5.21 5.40
CA ARG A 43 -5.10 6.16 4.30
C ARG A 43 -4.45 5.61 3.05
N THR A 44 -5.14 5.72 1.92
CA THR A 44 -4.58 5.38 0.62
C THR A 44 -3.46 6.36 0.28
N LEU A 45 -2.25 5.87 0.05
CA LEU A 45 -1.07 6.69 -0.29
C LEU A 45 -0.83 6.73 -1.79
N VAL A 46 -0.97 5.57 -2.45
CA VAL A 46 -0.73 5.38 -3.88
C VAL A 46 -1.91 4.60 -4.47
N ILE A 47 -2.29 4.95 -5.68
CA ILE A 47 -3.35 4.30 -6.45
C ILE A 47 -2.91 4.15 -7.91
N GLY A 48 -3.29 3.05 -8.54
CA GLY A 48 -3.17 2.81 -9.97
C GLY A 48 -4.07 1.66 -10.40
N ASP A 49 -4.00 1.29 -11.67
CA ASP A 49 -4.64 0.09 -12.21
C ASP A 49 -3.61 -1.00 -12.40
N ARG A 50 -3.74 -2.12 -11.69
CA ARG A 50 -3.00 -3.34 -12.04
C ARG A 50 -3.39 -3.76 -13.44
N GLU A 51 -2.40 -3.93 -14.30
CA GLU A 51 -2.58 -4.39 -15.68
C GLU A 51 -2.24 -5.88 -15.79
N ALA A 52 -3.18 -6.67 -16.30
CA ALA A 52 -2.97 -8.09 -16.56
C ALA A 52 -3.35 -8.42 -18.01
N ILE A 53 -2.48 -9.15 -18.71
CA ILE A 53 -2.78 -9.60 -20.07
C ILE A 53 -3.67 -10.83 -19.98
N GLN A 54 -4.87 -10.75 -20.56
CA GLN A 54 -5.73 -11.88 -20.79
C GLN A 54 -5.61 -12.30 -22.26
N ASN A 55 -5.11 -13.50 -22.51
CA ASN A 55 -4.97 -14.04 -23.86
C ASN A 55 -5.54 -15.47 -23.89
N PRO A 56 -6.85 -15.64 -24.06
CA PRO A 56 -7.51 -16.94 -23.93
C PRO A 56 -7.12 -17.93 -25.04
N THR A 57 -6.67 -17.44 -26.21
CA THR A 57 -6.38 -18.27 -27.38
C THR A 57 -4.88 -18.42 -27.67
N GLY A 58 -4.02 -17.69 -26.94
CA GLY A 58 -2.58 -17.60 -27.21
C GLY A 58 -2.22 -16.73 -28.42
N LYS A 59 -3.18 -16.17 -29.15
CA LYS A 59 -2.93 -15.30 -30.31
C LYS A 59 -2.88 -13.83 -29.88
N ILE A 60 -1.85 -13.11 -30.31
CA ILE A 60 -1.64 -11.69 -29.94
C ILE A 60 -2.87 -10.82 -30.22
N LYS A 61 -3.55 -11.04 -31.35
CA LYS A 61 -4.75 -10.29 -31.73
C LYS A 61 -5.96 -10.46 -30.80
N ASP A 62 -5.97 -11.52 -30.00
CA ASP A 62 -7.05 -11.85 -29.06
C ASP A 62 -6.64 -11.48 -27.62
N ALA A 63 -5.45 -10.86 -27.43
CA ALA A 63 -5.00 -10.40 -26.14
C ALA A 63 -5.70 -9.09 -25.76
N SER A 64 -6.23 -9.03 -24.55
CA SER A 64 -6.77 -7.82 -23.93
C SER A 64 -6.02 -7.49 -22.64
N VAL A 65 -6.06 -6.23 -22.24
CA VAL A 65 -5.54 -5.78 -20.95
C VAL A 65 -6.71 -5.66 -19.98
N LEU A 66 -6.71 -6.51 -18.96
CA LEU A 66 -7.60 -6.36 -17.81
C LEU A 66 -7.00 -5.36 -16.83
N ARG A 67 -7.87 -4.54 -16.23
CA ARG A 67 -7.49 -3.49 -15.29
C ARG A 67 -8.29 -3.63 -14.00
N PHE A 68 -7.58 -3.57 -12.89
CA PHE A 68 -8.12 -3.68 -11.55
C PHE A 68 -7.48 -2.61 -10.68
N VAL A 69 -8.26 -1.83 -9.94
CA VAL A 69 -7.68 -0.82 -9.05
C VAL A 69 -6.77 -1.51 -8.04
N ASN A 70 -5.55 -1.02 -7.92
CA ASN A 70 -4.60 -1.45 -6.91
C ASN A 70 -4.16 -0.24 -6.10
N THR A 71 -4.19 -0.38 -4.78
CA THR A 71 -3.83 0.70 -3.86
C THR A 71 -2.86 0.23 -2.81
N VAL A 72 -1.99 1.13 -2.39
CA VAL A 72 -1.21 0.97 -1.17
C VAL A 72 -1.75 1.93 -0.13
N THR A 73 -2.12 1.39 1.02
CA THR A 73 -2.60 2.14 2.19
C THR A 73 -1.61 2.01 3.34
N SER A 74 -1.62 2.98 4.25
CA SER A 74 -0.94 2.86 5.54
C SER A 74 -1.56 3.76 6.60
N ASN A 75 -1.44 3.36 7.86
CA ASN A 75 -1.69 4.23 9.00
C ASN A 75 -0.63 5.35 9.11
N ALA A 76 -0.84 6.28 10.04
CA ALA A 76 -0.07 7.52 10.11
C ALA A 76 1.45 7.30 10.32
N ASP A 77 1.84 6.33 11.14
CA ASP A 77 3.23 6.06 11.48
C ASP A 77 3.93 5.06 10.54
N GLY A 78 3.18 4.36 9.66
CA GLY A 78 3.77 3.36 8.76
C GLY A 78 3.90 1.96 9.38
N SER A 79 3.46 1.76 10.62
CA SER A 79 3.56 0.46 11.29
C SER A 79 2.68 -0.61 10.64
N LEU A 80 1.57 -0.19 10.02
CA LEU A 80 0.62 -1.06 9.34
C LEU A 80 0.17 -0.44 8.03
N GLY A 81 -0.01 -1.30 7.02
CA GLY A 81 -0.63 -0.93 5.77
C GLY A 81 -1.14 -2.13 5.00
N TYR A 82 -1.75 -1.85 3.86
CA TYR A 82 -2.31 -2.88 3.00
C TYR A 82 -2.06 -2.56 1.54
N GLN A 83 -1.70 -3.58 0.79
CA GLN A 83 -1.94 -3.60 -0.64
C GLN A 83 -3.34 -4.14 -0.89
N LEU A 84 -4.19 -3.35 -1.51
CA LEU A 84 -5.57 -3.71 -1.82
C LEU A 84 -5.79 -3.78 -3.32
N GLU A 85 -6.65 -4.69 -3.74
CA GLU A 85 -7.05 -4.87 -5.13
C GLU A 85 -8.58 -4.88 -5.22
N GLY A 86 -9.14 -4.06 -6.11
CA GLY A 86 -10.57 -4.09 -6.43
C GLY A 86 -10.88 -4.96 -7.64
N ASP A 87 -12.16 -5.22 -7.87
CA ASP A 87 -12.66 -6.02 -9.00
C ASP A 87 -12.90 -5.23 -10.30
N LEU A 88 -12.73 -3.91 -10.25
CA LEU A 88 -12.93 -2.98 -11.36
C LEU A 88 -11.76 -1.99 -11.47
N PRO A 89 -11.56 -1.34 -12.64
CA PRO A 89 -10.55 -0.28 -12.79
C PRO A 89 -10.83 0.92 -11.88
N ARG A 90 -9.81 1.70 -11.54
CA ARG A 90 -9.86 2.82 -10.57
C ARG A 90 -10.84 3.92 -10.92
N ALA A 91 -11.25 4.05 -12.18
CA ALA A 91 -12.24 5.02 -12.64
C ALA A 91 -13.68 4.61 -12.27
N GLN A 92 -13.87 3.37 -11.82
CA GLN A 92 -15.15 2.79 -11.42
C GLN A 92 -15.08 2.35 -9.96
N ALA A 93 -16.20 2.46 -9.23
CA ALA A 93 -16.26 1.96 -7.87
C ALA A 93 -16.31 0.44 -7.89
N SER A 94 -15.32 -0.21 -7.29
CA SER A 94 -15.30 -1.67 -7.12
C SER A 94 -16.48 -2.16 -6.28
N HIS A 95 -17.03 -3.32 -6.60
CA HIS A 95 -18.04 -3.95 -5.75
C HIS A 95 -17.38 -4.68 -4.57
N GLN A 96 -16.24 -5.30 -4.85
CA GLN A 96 -15.44 -6.03 -3.87
C GLN A 96 -14.00 -5.52 -3.87
N VAL A 97 -13.40 -5.50 -2.70
CA VAL A 97 -11.98 -5.19 -2.50
C VAL A 97 -11.33 -6.30 -1.69
N CYS A 98 -10.18 -6.77 -2.15
CA CYS A 98 -9.40 -7.82 -1.54
C CYS A 98 -8.08 -7.28 -0.99
N VAL A 99 -7.65 -7.80 0.16
CA VAL A 99 -6.31 -7.56 0.69
C VAL A 99 -5.32 -8.45 -0.06
N ALA A 100 -4.58 -7.89 -1.01
CA ALA A 100 -3.53 -8.62 -1.72
C ALA A 100 -2.35 -8.94 -0.79
N ALA A 101 -1.97 -7.97 0.06
CA ALA A 101 -0.94 -8.16 1.07
C ALA A 101 -1.17 -7.27 2.29
N LYS A 102 -0.91 -7.82 3.47
CA LYS A 102 -0.73 -7.05 4.70
C LYS A 102 0.71 -6.57 4.75
N LEU A 103 0.91 -5.31 5.15
CA LEU A 103 2.19 -4.63 5.10
C LEU A 103 2.57 -4.09 6.49
N THR A 104 3.87 -4.10 6.77
CA THR A 104 4.46 -3.36 7.89
C THR A 104 5.64 -2.53 7.38
N ASN A 105 6.17 -1.64 8.23
CA ASN A 105 7.30 -0.78 7.91
C ASN A 105 7.10 -0.02 6.58
N VAL A 106 5.90 0.53 6.39
CA VAL A 106 5.50 1.19 5.15
C VAL A 106 6.16 2.57 5.09
N ARG A 107 7.05 2.73 4.13
CA ARG A 107 7.82 3.94 3.89
C ARG A 107 7.45 4.51 2.53
N LEU A 108 7.08 5.78 2.52
CA LEU A 108 6.68 6.52 1.32
C LEU A 108 7.83 7.43 0.89
N PHE A 109 8.16 7.39 -0.39
CA PHE A 109 9.22 8.16 -1.03
C PHE A 109 8.63 9.04 -2.12
N ASP A 110 9.26 10.18 -2.42
CA ASP A 110 8.81 11.11 -3.46
C ASP A 110 9.52 10.80 -4.80
N ALA A 111 8.88 9.99 -5.63
CA ALA A 111 9.37 9.57 -6.95
C ALA A 111 9.52 10.73 -7.95
N ARG A 112 9.00 11.92 -7.63
CA ARG A 112 9.22 13.13 -8.44
C ARG A 112 10.62 13.70 -8.25
N ARG A 113 11.28 13.39 -7.13
CA ARG A 113 12.65 13.83 -6.86
C ARG A 113 13.66 12.88 -7.53
N PRO A 114 14.76 13.40 -8.10
CA PRO A 114 15.81 12.58 -8.69
C PRO A 114 16.53 11.73 -7.62
N GLY A 115 17.10 10.60 -8.03
CA GLY A 115 17.81 9.69 -7.15
C GLY A 115 16.95 8.54 -6.61
N VAL A 116 17.63 7.43 -6.29
CA VAL A 116 17.07 6.34 -5.48
C VAL A 116 17.54 6.53 -4.03
N PRO A 117 16.63 6.78 -3.06
CA PRO A 117 16.98 6.86 -1.65
C PRO A 117 17.63 5.57 -1.14
N GLN A 118 18.65 5.68 -0.29
CA GLN A 118 19.37 4.52 0.24
C GLN A 118 18.44 3.59 1.02
N GLU A 119 17.43 4.15 1.67
CA GLU A 119 16.42 3.44 2.44
C GLU A 119 15.49 2.59 1.55
N ALA A 120 15.39 2.91 0.26
CA ALA A 120 14.60 2.15 -0.71
C ALA A 120 15.37 0.97 -1.34
N LEU A 121 16.67 0.89 -1.08
CA LEU A 121 17.54 -0.18 -1.56
C LEU A 121 17.43 -1.40 -0.63
N LEU A 122 17.44 -2.58 -1.24
CA LEU A 122 17.33 -3.85 -0.53
C LEU A 122 18.63 -4.64 -0.58
N GLY A 123 19.69 -4.18 -1.21
CA GLY A 123 20.97 -4.87 -1.32
C GLY A 123 21.06 -5.87 -2.49
N GLY A 124 22.29 -6.16 -2.90
CA GLY A 124 22.61 -7.16 -3.92
C GLY A 124 22.16 -6.76 -5.32
N LYS A 125 21.79 -7.76 -6.14
CA LYS A 125 21.37 -7.56 -7.54
C LYS A 125 20.07 -6.79 -7.68
N PHE A 126 19.27 -6.73 -6.62
CA PHE A 126 18.09 -5.87 -6.57
C PHE A 126 18.48 -4.40 -6.77
N ASP A 127 19.49 -3.91 -6.03
CA ASP A 127 19.89 -2.50 -6.08
C ASP A 127 20.42 -2.11 -7.46
N GLU A 128 21.19 -2.99 -8.09
CA GLU A 128 21.66 -2.81 -9.47
C GLU A 128 20.46 -2.63 -10.41
N ALA A 129 19.45 -3.51 -10.34
CA ALA A 129 18.27 -3.41 -11.17
C ALA A 129 17.49 -2.12 -10.93
N ILE A 130 17.29 -1.69 -9.68
CA ILE A 130 16.58 -0.44 -9.38
C ILE A 130 17.32 0.77 -9.95
N ARG A 131 18.66 0.82 -9.84
CA ARG A 131 19.47 1.90 -10.40
C ARG A 131 19.45 1.93 -11.92
N GLU A 132 19.35 0.78 -12.58
CA GLU A 132 19.18 0.75 -14.04
C GLU A 132 17.82 1.29 -14.48
N ILE A 133 16.73 0.93 -13.78
CA ILE A 133 15.39 1.42 -14.10
C ILE A 133 15.25 2.92 -13.72
N GLU A 134 16.01 3.42 -12.74
CA GLU A 134 16.08 4.87 -12.43
C GLU A 134 16.47 5.71 -13.64
N LYS A 135 17.36 5.19 -14.51
CA LYS A 135 17.77 5.87 -15.75
C LYS A 135 16.61 6.09 -16.71
N LEU A 136 15.52 5.33 -16.55
CA LEU A 136 14.27 5.46 -17.31
C LEU A 136 13.24 6.37 -16.61
N GLY A 137 13.66 7.10 -15.56
CA GLY A 137 12.79 8.00 -14.79
C GLY A 137 11.92 7.31 -13.74
N THR A 138 12.04 6.00 -13.56
CA THR A 138 11.25 5.23 -12.61
C THR A 138 11.92 5.21 -11.23
N ARG A 139 11.19 5.65 -10.19
CA ARG A 139 11.77 5.83 -8.84
C ARG A 139 10.88 5.22 -7.76
N PRO A 140 11.42 4.90 -6.58
CA PRO A 140 10.62 4.37 -5.48
C PRO A 140 9.51 5.31 -5.06
N MET A 141 8.29 4.77 -4.97
CA MET A 141 7.15 5.40 -4.30
C MET A 141 6.94 4.79 -2.92
N VAL A 142 6.97 3.47 -2.80
CA VAL A 142 6.73 2.76 -1.53
C VAL A 142 7.76 1.66 -1.34
N VAL A 143 8.24 1.50 -0.11
CA VAL A 143 8.84 0.25 0.37
C VAL A 143 8.10 -0.24 1.61
N ALA A 144 7.84 -1.53 1.67
CA ALA A 144 7.18 -2.16 2.81
C ALA A 144 7.60 -3.62 2.95
N ASP A 145 7.38 -4.19 4.13
CA ASP A 145 7.55 -5.61 4.41
C ASP A 145 6.20 -6.31 4.36
N THR A 146 6.09 -7.41 3.63
CA THR A 146 4.84 -8.19 3.64
C THR A 146 4.70 -8.97 4.95
N VAL A 147 3.47 -9.24 5.37
CA VAL A 147 3.16 -10.06 6.54
C VAL A 147 2.23 -11.18 6.11
N HIS A 148 2.52 -12.40 6.57
CA HIS A 148 1.67 -13.56 6.36
C HIS A 148 1.41 -14.30 7.67
N THR A 149 0.21 -14.87 7.78
CA THR A 149 -0.17 -15.73 8.91
C THR A 149 0.25 -17.16 8.57
N GLY A 150 1.09 -17.77 9.41
CA GLY A 150 1.46 -19.17 9.22
C GLY A 150 0.39 -20.14 9.72
N ALA A 151 0.65 -21.44 9.53
CA ALA A 151 -0.30 -22.50 9.89
C ALA A 151 -0.62 -22.57 11.40
N ASP A 152 0.26 -22.02 12.24
CA ASP A 152 0.10 -21.89 13.70
C ASP A 152 -0.63 -20.61 14.12
N GLY A 153 -1.17 -19.84 13.18
CA GLY A 153 -1.82 -18.56 13.42
C GLY A 153 -0.86 -17.41 13.75
N GLN A 154 0.45 -17.63 13.77
CA GLN A 154 1.43 -16.59 14.09
C GLN A 154 1.74 -15.73 12.85
N SER A 155 1.80 -14.42 13.06
CA SER A 155 2.24 -13.46 12.04
C SER A 155 3.75 -13.58 11.81
N ARG A 156 4.14 -13.66 10.54
CA ARG A 156 5.54 -13.74 10.11
C ARG A 156 5.81 -12.68 9.05
N GLN A 157 6.98 -12.06 9.13
CA GLN A 157 7.48 -11.18 8.09
C GLN A 157 7.78 -12.02 6.84
N GLY A 158 7.22 -11.60 5.71
CA GLY A 158 7.47 -12.13 4.38
C GLY A 158 8.56 -11.35 3.66
N LEU A 159 8.53 -11.39 2.33
CA LEU A 159 9.49 -10.66 1.51
C LEU A 159 9.16 -9.16 1.46
N PRO A 160 10.18 -8.28 1.38
CA PRO A 160 9.95 -6.86 1.16
C PRO A 160 9.38 -6.62 -0.24
N ILE A 161 8.58 -5.57 -0.39
CA ILE A 161 8.09 -5.08 -1.67
C ILE A 161 8.55 -3.64 -1.90
N VAL A 162 8.80 -3.31 -3.16
CA VAL A 162 9.13 -1.96 -3.62
C VAL A 162 8.22 -1.61 -4.79
N LEU A 163 7.38 -0.59 -4.61
CA LEU A 163 6.64 0.03 -5.70
C LEU A 163 7.50 1.12 -6.30
N LEU A 164 7.93 0.92 -7.53
CA LEU A 164 8.60 1.93 -8.33
C LEU A 164 7.60 2.53 -9.31
N ALA A 165 7.69 3.83 -9.60
CA ALA A 165 6.91 4.43 -10.66
C ALA A 165 7.66 5.54 -11.39
N ASN A 166 7.34 5.69 -12.67
CA ASN A 166 7.59 6.90 -13.44
C ASN A 166 6.33 7.75 -13.36
N VAL A 167 6.38 8.83 -12.58
CA VAL A 167 5.21 9.71 -12.33
C VAL A 167 4.77 10.46 -13.58
N GLU A 168 5.70 10.78 -14.49
CA GLU A 168 5.40 11.48 -15.74
C GLU A 168 4.61 10.60 -16.71
N HIS A 169 4.98 9.33 -16.82
CA HIS A 169 4.30 8.35 -17.68
C HIS A 169 3.19 7.58 -16.96
N LYS A 170 2.94 7.87 -15.68
CA LYS A 170 1.97 7.18 -14.80
C LYS A 170 2.12 5.65 -14.81
N GLY A 171 3.34 5.14 -15.05
CA GLY A 171 3.64 3.71 -15.07
C GLY A 171 4.28 3.29 -13.76
N GLY A 172 3.82 2.18 -13.18
CA GLY A 172 4.31 1.61 -11.93
C GLY A 172 4.65 0.13 -12.05
N HIS A 173 5.59 -0.33 -11.24
CA HIS A 173 5.98 -1.73 -11.14
C HIS A 173 6.22 -2.08 -9.67
N LEU A 174 5.65 -3.20 -9.24
CA LEU A 174 5.92 -3.76 -7.93
C LEU A 174 6.95 -4.87 -8.07
N PHE A 175 8.02 -4.77 -7.27
CA PHE A 175 9.06 -5.78 -7.18
C PHE A 175 9.19 -6.30 -5.75
N THR A 176 9.75 -7.49 -5.61
CA THR A 176 10.24 -8.04 -4.35
C THR A 176 11.69 -8.49 -4.51
N ARG A 177 12.41 -8.68 -3.40
CA ARG A 177 13.76 -9.26 -3.39
C ARG A 177 13.69 -10.71 -2.92
N LEU A 178 14.10 -11.64 -3.79
CA LEU A 178 14.22 -13.05 -3.45
C LEU A 178 15.37 -13.31 -2.46
N ALA A 179 15.38 -14.48 -1.82
CA ALA A 179 16.44 -14.87 -0.87
C ALA A 179 17.85 -14.88 -1.49
N ASN A 180 17.96 -15.10 -2.81
CA ASN A 180 19.22 -15.04 -3.55
C ASN A 180 19.60 -13.61 -3.99
N GLY A 181 18.90 -12.59 -3.52
CA GLY A 181 19.13 -11.18 -3.83
C GLY A 181 18.62 -10.72 -5.19
N GLN A 182 18.01 -11.60 -6.00
CA GLN A 182 17.46 -11.23 -7.31
C GLN A 182 16.14 -10.46 -7.15
N PRO A 183 15.89 -9.46 -8.01
CA PRO A 183 14.57 -8.87 -8.12
C PRO A 183 13.59 -9.85 -8.75
N GLN A 184 12.38 -9.89 -8.21
CA GLN A 184 11.24 -10.56 -8.82
C GLN A 184 10.17 -9.52 -9.08
N PHE A 185 9.76 -9.43 -10.35
CA PHE A 185 8.61 -8.65 -10.76
C PHE A 185 7.32 -9.31 -10.27
N LEU A 186 6.43 -8.53 -9.65
CA LEU A 186 5.15 -9.01 -9.11
C LEU A 186 3.96 -8.51 -9.93
N MET A 187 3.95 -7.23 -10.29
CA MET A 187 2.88 -6.65 -11.10
C MET A 187 3.28 -5.34 -11.77
N GLN A 188 2.59 -5.04 -12.86
CA GLN A 188 2.60 -3.74 -13.53
C GLN A 188 1.35 -2.98 -13.13
N MET A 189 1.50 -1.68 -12.97
CA MET A 189 0.44 -0.74 -12.69
C MET A 189 0.44 0.36 -13.75
N GLY A 190 -0.70 0.59 -14.40
CA GLY A 190 -0.98 1.78 -15.20
C GLY A 190 -1.62 2.87 -14.33
N ASP A 191 -1.66 4.10 -14.84
CA ASP A 191 -2.30 5.25 -14.18
C ASP A 191 -1.91 5.43 -12.69
N THR A 192 -0.64 5.15 -12.38
CA THR A 192 -0.09 5.14 -11.03
C THR A 192 0.25 6.55 -10.57
N GLU A 193 -0.30 6.98 -9.43
CA GLU A 193 -0.05 8.30 -8.86
C GLU A 193 -0.21 8.32 -7.33
N TYR A 194 0.32 9.37 -6.71
CA TYR A 194 0.03 9.67 -5.30
C TYR A 194 -1.39 10.18 -5.14
N THR A 195 -2.08 9.70 -4.11
CA THR A 195 -3.32 10.34 -3.67
C THR A 195 -3.03 11.67 -2.93
N PRO A 196 -4.05 12.49 -2.65
CA PRO A 196 -3.89 13.65 -1.77
C PRO A 196 -3.29 13.30 -0.40
N ALA A 197 -3.66 12.15 0.19
CA ALA A 197 -3.11 11.70 1.47
C ALA A 197 -1.64 11.26 1.35
N GLY A 198 -1.25 10.62 0.23
CA GLY A 198 0.13 10.31 -0.07
C GLY A 198 0.99 11.57 -0.21
N LEU A 199 0.52 12.56 -0.97
CA LEU A 199 1.20 13.84 -1.13
C LEU A 199 1.34 14.60 0.19
N ALA A 200 0.29 14.62 1.02
CA ALA A 200 0.32 15.22 2.35
C ALA A 200 1.36 14.54 3.27
N ARG A 201 1.53 13.21 3.16
CA ARG A 201 2.54 12.47 3.92
C ARG A 201 3.97 12.76 3.46
N LEU A 202 4.18 12.95 2.15
CA LEU A 202 5.49 13.32 1.60
C LEU A 202 5.90 14.76 1.91
N ASN A 203 4.92 15.65 2.01
CA ASN A 203 5.16 17.04 2.35
C ASN A 203 4.09 17.54 3.33
N PRO A 204 4.37 17.47 4.65
CA PRO A 204 3.42 17.93 5.68
C PRO A 204 2.99 19.39 5.50
N GLN A 205 3.81 20.21 4.81
CA GLN A 205 3.48 21.62 4.53
C GLN A 205 2.43 21.78 3.43
N VAL A 206 2.29 20.81 2.50
CA VAL A 206 1.25 20.83 1.44
C VAL A 206 -0.13 20.49 2.00
N ALA A 207 -0.19 19.74 3.11
CA ALA A 207 -1.44 19.40 3.80
C ALA A 207 -2.17 20.62 4.40
N MET A 208 -1.46 21.74 4.60
CA MET A 208 -2.02 22.96 5.19
C MET A 208 -2.63 23.93 4.16
N VAL A 209 -2.63 23.59 2.86
CA VAL A 209 -3.05 24.50 1.78
C VAL A 209 -4.28 24.00 1.01
N SER A 210 -4.99 22.95 1.48
CA SER A 210 -6.29 22.63 0.88
C SER A 210 -7.37 23.60 1.38
N PRO A 211 -8.14 24.24 0.48
CA PRO A 211 -9.16 25.21 0.85
C PRO A 211 -10.32 24.52 1.59
N LYS A 212 -10.92 25.26 2.52
CA LYS A 212 -12.18 24.91 3.19
C LYS A 212 -13.32 24.73 2.18
#